data_AF-A0A8D8Z2E6-F1
#
_entry.id   AF-A0A8D8Z2E6-F1
#
_cell.length_a   1.000
_cell.length_b   1.000
_cell.length_c   1.000
_cell.angle_alpha   90.00
_cell.angle_beta   90.00
_cell.angle_gamma   90.00
#
_symmetry.space_group_name_H-M   'P 1'
#
loop_
_entity.id
_entity.type
_entity.pdbx_description
1 polymer ?
#
loop_
_entity_poly.entity_id
_entity_poly.type
_entity_poly.pdbx_seq_one_letter_code
_entity_poly.pdbx_strand_id
1 'polypeptide(L)'
;MANQHSSVFLLLTLATLMQASIHCNPTSSKLNEILIHIRARLDLALDVAFVKLKTCKPIEDSTRESEILANATSEATKHGLTKEQVETFYKAQMEANKMIQYNVVDLSKTLKDSSNEINLVRIRTQLNELDA
;
A
#
# COMPACT_ATOMS: atom_id res chain seq x y z
N MET A 1 21.36 -31.93 -56.61
CA MET A 1 20.13 -31.40 -55.96
C MET A 1 19.75 -32.16 -54.67
N ALA A 2 20.71 -32.71 -53.90
CA ALA A 2 20.42 -33.50 -52.68
C ALA A 2 20.66 -32.75 -51.34
N ASN A 3 21.37 -31.62 -51.35
CA ASN A 3 21.74 -30.89 -50.12
C ASN A 3 20.72 -29.83 -49.66
N GLN A 4 19.73 -29.47 -50.49
CA GLN A 4 18.77 -28.41 -50.16
C GLN A 4 17.66 -28.89 -49.22
N HIS A 5 17.24 -30.15 -49.36
CA HIS A 5 16.19 -30.74 -48.52
C HIS A 5 16.68 -31.05 -47.10
N SER A 6 17.96 -31.41 -46.93
CA SER A 6 18.55 -31.73 -45.61
C SER A 6 18.72 -30.48 -44.73
N SER A 7 19.14 -29.34 -45.30
CA SER A 7 19.25 -28.07 -44.56
C SER A 7 17.90 -27.49 -44.13
N VAL A 8 16.87 -27.64 -44.97
CA VAL A 8 15.51 -27.17 -44.63
C VAL A 8 14.89 -28.02 -43.51
N PHE A 9 15.12 -29.34 -43.53
CA PHE A 9 14.65 -30.23 -42.46
C PHE A 9 15.38 -30.00 -41.13
N LEU A 10 16.68 -29.68 -41.17
CA LEU A 10 17.48 -29.37 -39.97
C LEU A 10 17.11 -28.01 -39.35
N LEU A 11 16.71 -27.04 -40.17
CA LEU A 11 16.24 -25.72 -39.70
C LEU A 11 14.81 -25.76 -39.14
N LEU A 12 13.93 -26.62 -39.69
CA LEU A 12 12.56 -26.77 -39.20
C LEU A 12 12.47 -27.47 -37.84
N THR A 13 13.38 -28.42 -37.54
CA THR A 13 13.38 -29.12 -36.25
C THR A 13 13.99 -28.27 -35.12
N LEU A 14 14.92 -27.36 -35.42
CA LEU A 14 15.51 -26.44 -34.45
C LEU A 14 14.52 -25.34 -34.00
N ALA A 15 13.60 -24.93 -34.88
CA ALA A 15 12.57 -23.93 -34.58
C ALA A 15 11.50 -24.44 -33.60
N THR A 16 11.23 -25.75 -33.57
CA THR A 16 10.26 -26.35 -32.63
C THR A 16 10.79 -26.54 -31.20
N LEU A 17 12.10 -26.47 -30.96
CA LEU A 17 12.66 -26.61 -29.60
C LEU A 17 12.61 -25.33 -28.76
N MET A 18 12.29 -24.16 -29.35
CA MET A 18 12.21 -22.89 -28.61
C MET A 18 10.80 -22.52 -28.12
N GLN A 19 9.79 -23.39 -28.26
CA GLN A 19 8.40 -23.08 -27.88
C GLN A 19 7.90 -23.72 -26.58
N ALA A 20 8.79 -24.31 -25.79
CA ALA A 20 8.50 -24.68 -24.39
C ALA A 20 9.41 -23.84 -23.48
N SER A 21 9.03 -22.62 -23.10
CA SER A 21 8.31 -22.42 -21.84
C SER A 21 7.87 -20.96 -21.69
N ILE A 22 6.64 -20.63 -22.10
CA ILE A 22 5.91 -19.51 -21.50
C ILE A 22 4.92 -20.13 -20.53
N HIS A 23 5.40 -20.55 -19.36
CA HIS A 23 4.52 -20.84 -18.25
C HIS A 23 4.06 -19.50 -17.68
N CYS A 24 2.92 -18.99 -18.18
CA CYS A 24 2.19 -17.96 -17.46
C CYS A 24 1.76 -18.59 -16.12
N ASN A 25 2.34 -18.16 -15.00
CA ASN A 25 1.93 -18.59 -13.67
C ASN A 25 0.72 -17.75 -13.24
N PRO A 26 -0.54 -18.22 -13.39
CA PRO A 26 -1.73 -17.44 -13.04
C PRO A 26 -1.78 -17.07 -11.55
N THR A 27 -1.11 -17.85 -10.69
CA THR A 27 -0.96 -17.60 -9.25
C THR A 27 -0.23 -16.29 -8.95
N SER A 28 0.74 -15.90 -9.78
CA SER A 28 1.45 -14.63 -9.63
C SER A 28 0.53 -13.43 -9.92
N SER A 29 -0.40 -13.57 -10.87
CA SER A 29 -1.33 -12.50 -11.24
C SER A 29 -2.33 -12.20 -10.11
N LYS A 30 -2.97 -13.23 -9.54
CA LYS A 30 -3.97 -13.04 -8.46
C LYS A 30 -3.36 -12.49 -7.17
N LEU A 31 -2.16 -12.97 -6.80
CA LEU A 31 -1.45 -12.41 -5.65
C LEU A 31 -1.07 -10.95 -5.90
N ASN A 32 -0.67 -10.60 -7.12
CA ASN A 32 -0.37 -9.22 -7.49
C ASN A 32 -1.61 -8.31 -7.36
N GLU A 33 -2.78 -8.78 -7.78
CA GLU A 33 -4.04 -8.04 -7.59
C GLU A 33 -4.33 -7.76 -6.11
N ILE A 34 -4.15 -8.76 -5.23
CA ILE A 34 -4.32 -8.58 -3.78
C ILE A 34 -3.33 -7.53 -3.25
N LEU A 35 -2.06 -7.58 -3.67
CA LEU A 35 -1.04 -6.62 -3.25
C LEU A 35 -1.36 -5.20 -3.74
N ILE A 36 -1.88 -5.05 -4.95
CA ILE A 36 -2.34 -3.76 -5.48
C ILE A 36 -3.46 -3.18 -4.60
N HIS A 37 -4.44 -4.00 -4.21
CA HIS A 37 -5.52 -3.56 -3.31
C HIS A 37 -5.04 -3.22 -1.91
N ILE A 38 -4.10 -4.01 -1.36
CA ILE A 38 -3.46 -3.72 -0.08
C ILE A 38 -2.77 -2.35 -0.14
N ARG A 39 -1.97 -2.11 -1.17
CA ARG A 39 -1.26 -0.85 -1.37
C ARG A 39 -2.22 0.32 -1.49
N ALA A 40 -3.25 0.21 -2.32
CA ALA A 40 -4.24 1.27 -2.49
C ALA A 40 -4.92 1.66 -1.15
N ARG A 41 -5.23 0.68 -0.29
CA ARG A 41 -5.79 0.97 1.05
C ARG A 41 -4.78 1.64 1.98
N LEU A 42 -3.49 1.31 1.86
CA LEU A 42 -2.43 1.94 2.65
C LEU A 42 -2.12 3.36 2.16
N ASP A 43 -2.19 3.62 0.86
CA ASP A 43 -2.00 4.95 0.29
C ASP A 43 -3.07 5.93 0.83
N LEU A 44 -4.32 5.47 0.99
CA LEU A 44 -5.39 6.25 1.61
C LEU A 44 -5.17 6.56 3.11
N ALA A 45 -4.26 5.87 3.80
CA ALA A 45 -4.01 6.10 5.22
C ALA A 45 -3.48 7.52 5.49
N LEU A 46 -2.72 8.09 4.56
CA LEU A 46 -2.19 9.47 4.67
C LEU A 46 -3.34 10.49 4.69
N ASP A 47 -4.27 10.39 3.74
CA ASP A 47 -5.42 11.29 3.66
C ASP A 47 -6.30 11.17 4.91
N VAL A 48 -6.54 9.94 5.37
CA VAL A 48 -7.26 9.69 6.63
C VAL A 48 -6.54 10.33 7.82
N ALA A 49 -5.21 10.20 7.90
CA ALA A 49 -4.41 10.81 8.96
C ALA A 49 -4.56 12.33 8.96
N PHE A 50 -4.45 12.97 7.80
CA PHE A 50 -4.61 14.43 7.69
C PHE A 50 -6.00 14.90 8.08
N VAL A 51 -7.05 14.19 7.67
CA VAL A 51 -8.43 14.51 8.06
C VAL A 51 -8.61 14.34 9.57
N LYS A 52 -8.14 13.24 10.16
CA LYS A 52 -8.25 13.00 11.60
C LYS A 52 -7.47 14.03 12.43
N LEU A 53 -6.27 14.40 11.99
CA LEU A 53 -5.47 15.45 12.61
C LEU A 53 -6.20 16.79 12.59
N LYS A 54 -6.77 17.18 11.44
CA LYS A 54 -7.54 18.43 11.29
C LYS A 54 -8.83 18.45 12.11
N THR A 55 -9.48 17.29 12.26
CA THR A 55 -10.76 17.16 12.96
C THR A 55 -10.61 16.71 14.41
N CYS A 56 -9.37 16.58 14.90
CA CYS A 56 -9.05 16.06 16.24
C CYS A 56 -9.72 14.72 16.57
N LYS A 57 -9.93 13.86 15.55
CA LYS A 57 -10.50 12.52 15.74
C LYS A 57 -9.40 11.51 16.09
N PRO A 58 -9.68 10.51 16.94
CA PRO A 58 -8.71 9.49 17.28
C PRO A 58 -8.34 8.61 16.06
N ILE A 59 -7.11 8.10 16.06
CA ILE A 59 -6.65 7.14 15.06
C ILE A 59 -7.37 5.80 15.25
N GLU A 60 -7.48 5.33 16.48
CA GLU A 60 -8.21 4.11 16.83
C GLU A 60 -9.70 4.37 16.97
N ASP A 61 -10.50 3.49 16.37
CA ASP A 61 -11.95 3.54 16.43
C ASP A 61 -12.47 2.10 16.53
N SER A 62 -12.53 1.59 17.75
CA SER A 62 -12.85 0.18 18.02
C SER A 62 -14.25 -0.21 17.54
N THR A 63 -15.21 0.72 17.59
CA THR A 63 -16.56 0.52 17.05
C THR A 63 -16.50 0.36 15.54
N ARG A 64 -15.86 1.28 14.83
CA ARG A 64 -15.72 1.21 13.37
C ARG A 64 -14.89 0.01 12.91
N GLU A 65 -13.81 -0.32 13.62
CA GLU A 65 -12.97 -1.48 13.32
C GLU A 65 -13.77 -2.78 13.46
N SER A 66 -14.61 -2.89 14.50
CA SER A 66 -15.51 -4.03 14.69
C SER A 66 -16.54 -4.15 13.56
N GLU A 67 -17.13 -3.05 13.09
CA GLU A 67 -18.05 -3.03 11.95
C GLU A 67 -17.37 -3.51 10.66
N ILE A 68 -16.14 -3.07 10.39
CA ILE A 68 -15.39 -3.48 9.20
C ILE A 68 -15.12 -4.99 9.24
N LEU A 69 -14.72 -5.54 10.39
CA LEU A 69 -14.50 -6.98 10.56
C LEU A 69 -15.80 -7.78 10.38
N ALA A 70 -16.90 -7.33 10.98
CA ALA A 70 -18.21 -7.97 10.83
C ALA A 70 -18.66 -8.00 9.37
N ASN A 71 -18.54 -6.88 8.66
CA ASN A 71 -18.91 -6.80 7.25
C ASN A 71 -18.00 -7.67 6.38
N ALA A 72 -16.67 -7.61 6.58
CA ALA A 72 -15.71 -8.40 5.81
C ALA A 72 -15.94 -9.90 5.99
N THR A 73 -16.17 -10.35 7.23
CA THR A 73 -16.43 -11.77 7.53
C THR A 73 -17.77 -12.24 6.96
N SER A 74 -18.82 -11.41 7.04
CA SER A 74 -20.13 -11.71 6.45
C SER A 74 -20.05 -11.89 4.93
N GLU A 75 -19.27 -11.08 4.23
CA GLU A 75 -19.12 -11.21 2.77
C GLU A 75 -18.21 -12.38 2.38
N ALA A 76 -17.05 -12.50 3.02
CA ALA A 76 -16.05 -13.48 2.65
C ALA A 76 -16.47 -14.94 2.91
N THR A 77 -17.33 -15.18 3.91
CA THR A 77 -17.88 -16.52 4.17
C THR A 77 -18.75 -17.02 3.02
N LYS A 78 -19.40 -16.13 2.25
CA LYS A 78 -20.14 -16.49 1.03
C LYS A 78 -19.23 -17.03 -0.07
N HIS A 79 -17.93 -16.75 0.02
CA HIS A 79 -16.89 -17.20 -0.91
C HIS A 79 -16.02 -18.34 -0.35
N GLY A 80 -16.44 -18.96 0.76
CA GLY A 80 -15.76 -20.14 1.33
C GLY A 80 -14.53 -19.83 2.21
N LEU A 81 -14.30 -18.56 2.55
CA LEU A 81 -13.24 -18.18 3.50
C LEU A 81 -13.72 -18.35 4.95
N THR A 82 -12.84 -18.81 5.83
CA THR A 82 -13.16 -18.91 7.26
C THR A 82 -13.14 -17.54 7.91
N LYS A 83 -13.95 -17.36 8.96
CA LYS A 83 -13.94 -16.13 9.77
C LYS A 83 -12.53 -15.77 10.25
N GLU A 84 -11.77 -16.76 10.71
CA GLU A 84 -10.41 -16.58 11.22
C GLU A 84 -9.44 -16.06 10.14
N GLN A 85 -9.49 -16.60 8.93
CA GLN A 85 -8.67 -16.13 7.80
C GLN A 85 -8.94 -14.66 7.51
N VAL A 86 -10.22 -14.28 7.46
CA VAL A 86 -10.66 -12.92 7.13
C VAL A 86 -10.29 -11.94 8.23
N GLU A 87 -10.55 -12.28 9.49
CA GLU A 87 -10.20 -11.43 10.61
C GLU A 87 -8.70 -11.21 10.72
N THR A 88 -7.90 -12.26 10.56
CA THR A 88 -6.43 -12.17 10.62
C THR A 88 -5.92 -11.20 9.54
N PHE A 89 -6.40 -11.35 8.31
CA PHE A 89 -6.01 -10.49 7.20
C PHE A 89 -6.43 -9.02 7.42
N TYR A 90 -7.69 -8.78 7.79
CA TYR A 90 -8.19 -7.42 7.97
C TYR A 90 -7.58 -6.73 9.19
N LYS A 91 -7.34 -7.44 10.30
CA LYS A 91 -6.64 -6.89 11.47
C LYS A 91 -5.22 -6.47 11.10
N ALA A 92 -4.46 -7.31 10.40
CA ALA A 92 -3.12 -6.95 9.93
C ALA A 92 -3.14 -5.68 9.06
N GLN A 93 -4.11 -5.58 8.15
CA GLN A 93 -4.27 -4.44 7.26
C GLN A 93 -4.76 -3.18 8.00
N MET A 94 -5.53 -3.31 9.09
CA MET A 94 -5.92 -2.21 9.99
C MET A 94 -4.72 -1.69 10.78
N GLU A 95 -3.93 -2.58 11.37
CA GLU A 95 -2.70 -2.19 12.10
C GLU A 95 -1.72 -1.48 11.17
N ALA A 96 -1.47 -2.03 9.98
CA ALA A 96 -0.60 -1.38 8.99
C ALA A 96 -1.10 0.04 8.62
N ASN A 97 -2.42 0.21 8.49
CA ASN A 97 -3.01 1.52 8.20
C ASN A 97 -2.85 2.49 9.39
N LYS A 98 -3.02 2.02 10.64
CA LYS A 98 -2.79 2.82 11.85
C LYS A 98 -1.33 3.25 11.99
N MET A 99 -0.37 2.39 11.66
CA MET A 99 1.06 2.74 11.71
C MET A 99 1.40 3.92 10.80
N ILE A 100 0.84 3.98 9.58
CA ILE A 100 1.03 5.14 8.70
C ILE A 100 0.42 6.40 9.32
N GLN A 101 -0.80 6.30 9.89
CA GLN A 101 -1.44 7.44 10.55
C GLN A 101 -0.64 7.95 11.75
N TYR A 102 -0.11 7.06 12.59
CA TYR A 102 0.72 7.42 13.74
C TYR A 102 2.00 8.14 13.29
N ASN A 103 2.67 7.65 12.24
CA ASN A 103 3.86 8.30 11.69
C ASN A 103 3.55 9.75 11.23
N VAL A 104 2.39 9.98 10.59
CA VAL A 104 1.98 11.34 10.18
C VAL A 104 1.76 12.24 11.39
N VAL A 105 1.10 11.73 12.43
CA VAL A 105 0.87 12.48 13.67
C VAL A 105 2.19 12.84 14.35
N ASP A 106 3.13 11.92 14.45
CA ASP A 106 4.43 12.16 15.09
C ASP A 106 5.32 13.11 14.29
N LEU A 107 5.29 13.00 12.95
CA LEU A 107 5.93 13.98 12.07
C LEU A 107 5.33 15.37 12.27
N SER A 108 4.00 15.48 12.34
CA SER A 108 3.32 16.75 12.57
C SER A 108 3.68 17.38 13.91
N LYS A 109 3.83 16.59 14.98
CA LYS A 109 4.28 17.09 16.29
C LYS A 109 5.69 17.63 16.20
N THR A 110 6.61 16.85 15.61
CA THR A 110 8.01 17.23 15.40
C THR A 110 8.11 18.57 14.67
N LEU A 111 7.37 18.73 13.56
CA LEU A 111 7.36 19.97 12.78
C LEU A 111 6.80 21.17 13.57
N LYS A 112 5.75 20.95 14.37
CA LYS A 112 5.18 21.99 15.23
C LYS A 112 6.15 22.42 16.32
N ASP A 113 6.84 21.46 16.94
CA ASP A 113 7.81 21.73 18.01
C ASP A 113 9.02 22.49 17.46
N SER A 114 9.57 22.08 16.30
CA SER A 114 10.62 22.83 15.61
C SER A 114 10.17 24.24 15.22
N SER A 115 8.91 24.43 14.78
CA SER A 115 8.37 25.75 14.50
C SER A 115 8.18 26.62 15.75
N ASN A 116 7.97 26.02 16.92
CA ASN A 116 7.89 26.75 18.19
C ASN A 116 9.29 27.16 18.68
N GLU A 117 10.29 26.31 18.46
CA GLU A 117 11.70 26.60 18.76
C GLU A 117 12.24 27.73 17.85
N ILE A 118 11.85 27.72 16.57
CA ILE A 118 12.04 28.84 15.65
C ILE A 118 11.08 29.97 16.09
N ASN A 119 11.51 30.75 17.08
CA ASN A 119 10.72 31.82 17.61
C ASN A 119 10.50 32.91 16.55
N LEU A 120 9.32 32.90 15.91
CA LEU A 120 8.91 33.87 14.90
C LEU A 120 8.92 35.31 15.44
N VAL A 121 8.70 35.51 16.74
CA VAL A 121 8.83 36.83 17.37
C VAL A 121 10.28 37.29 17.34
N ARG A 122 11.22 36.41 17.72
CA ARG A 122 12.66 36.71 17.64
C ARG A 122 13.10 37.04 16.21
N ILE A 123 12.68 36.24 15.23
CA ILE A 123 13.03 36.48 13.82
C ILE A 123 12.46 37.81 13.33
N ARG A 124 11.20 38.12 13.68
CA ARG A 124 10.59 39.41 13.33
C ARG A 124 11.32 40.58 13.98
N THR A 125 11.73 40.46 15.23
CA THR A 125 12.55 41.47 15.90
C THR A 125 13.88 41.68 15.19
N GLN A 126 14.60 40.61 14.85
CA GLN A 126 15.89 40.69 14.17
C GLN A 126 15.78 41.29 12.75
N LEU A 127 14.69 41.01 12.01
CA LEU A 127 14.45 41.64 10.71
C LEU A 127 14.20 43.14 10.85
N ASN A 128 13.37 43.55 11.82
CA ASN A 128 13.11 44.98 12.07
C ASN A 128 14.38 45.75 12.49
N GLU A 129 15.34 45.10 13.15
CA GLU A 129 16.64 45.68 13.51
C GLU A 129 17.60 45.81 12.31
N LEU A 130 17.45 44.99 11.28
CA LEU A 130 18.25 45.06 10.05
C LEU A 130 17.68 46.05 9.03
N ASP A 131 16.37 46.30 9.09
CA ASP A 131 15.65 47.23 8.21
C ASP A 131 15.60 48.68 8.75
N ALA A 132 16.16 48.93 9.94
CA ALA A 132 16.23 50.24 10.62
C ALA A 132 17.57 50.95 10.39
#